data_AF-A0AB39JY93-F1
#
_entry.id   AF-A0AB39JY93-F1
#
_cell.length_a   1.000
_cell.length_b   1.000
_cell.length_c   1.000
_cell.angle_alpha   90.00
_cell.angle_beta   90.00
_cell.angle_gamma   90.00
#
_symmetry.space_group_name_H-M   'P 1'
#
loop_
_entity.id
_entity.type
_entity.pdbx_description
1 polymer ?
#
loop_
_entity_poly.entity_id
_entity_poly.type
_entity_poly.pdbx_seq_one_letter_code
_entity_poly.pdbx_strand_id
1 'polypeptide(L)'
;MSLDASIWAWKTRQKQKQGGALKPLKKLVLLSLADRAGETHECYPSIARLVEDTEMDRKTVLKIIDELIEDGFIIDTGKREGRTKQVKVYLLIGVKGRETAPTTVHFKAGNDDLNSPNSGTVPTTEQFQQFHERVPTIPLNSPNVGTRNLSKNLSEESINNKTWLSLKKLGQEILLASDQETYELIKNANWFDRELRAFELYNAAKNLCDELMHYHFADWLINACAKYQSREQSKKIGSQVRVPQGESNALSSKQIYSFAQKLSVHPEFASKYAEGNESYEQLAARIAVKLADPEQQQKWMPYLIQVGFQQGKGAAV
;
A
#
# COMPACT_ATOMS: atom_id res chain seq x y z
N MET A 1 18.19 -11.95 0.62
CA MET A 1 17.63 -12.80 1.68
C MET A 1 16.33 -13.39 1.15
N SER A 2 16.21 -14.72 1.12
CA SER A 2 15.01 -15.41 0.60
C SER A 2 13.98 -15.60 1.71
N LEU A 3 12.80 -14.98 1.55
CA LEU A 3 11.69 -15.14 2.48
C LEU A 3 11.20 -16.60 2.51
N ASP A 4 11.12 -17.24 1.35
CA ASP A 4 10.66 -18.63 1.22
C ASP A 4 11.60 -19.60 1.97
N ALA A 5 12.91 -19.37 1.90
CA ALA A 5 13.90 -20.15 2.65
C ALA A 5 13.71 -19.99 4.17
N SER A 6 13.50 -18.76 4.64
CA SER A 6 13.29 -18.48 6.06
C SER A 6 12.00 -19.14 6.59
N ILE A 7 10.90 -19.04 5.84
CA ILE A 7 9.63 -19.71 6.16
C ILE A 7 9.80 -21.23 6.19
N TRP A 8 10.51 -21.79 5.20
CA TRP A 8 10.83 -23.21 5.14
C TRP A 8 11.59 -23.66 6.39
N ALA A 9 12.67 -22.96 6.78
CA ALA A 9 13.46 -23.30 7.95
C ALA A 9 12.63 -23.27 9.26
N TRP A 10 11.70 -22.33 9.40
CA TRP A 10 10.76 -22.30 10.53
C TRP A 10 9.80 -23.49 10.57
N LYS A 11 9.29 -23.91 9.40
CA LYS A 11 8.39 -25.06 9.25
C LYS A 11 9.11 -26.40 9.45
N THR A 12 10.35 -26.49 9.03
CA THR A 12 11.18 -27.70 9.16
C THR A 12 11.28 -28.18 10.61
N ARG A 13 11.14 -29.49 10.80
CA ARG A 13 11.25 -30.17 12.10
C ARG A 13 12.44 -31.12 12.05
N GLN A 14 13.44 -30.84 12.88
CA GLN A 14 14.66 -31.64 12.96
C GLN A 14 14.47 -32.78 13.96
N LYS A 15 15.06 -33.94 13.63
CA LYS A 15 15.05 -35.12 14.49
C LYS A 15 16.13 -34.97 15.57
N GLN A 16 15.86 -35.49 16.78
CA GLN A 16 16.91 -35.63 17.79
C GLN A 16 17.67 -36.91 17.49
N LYS A 17 18.99 -36.83 17.33
CA LYS A 17 19.87 -37.99 17.30
C LYS A 17 20.52 -38.15 18.67
N GLN A 18 20.71 -39.38 19.13
CA GLN A 18 21.44 -39.66 20.36
C GLN A 18 22.91 -39.27 20.15
N GLY A 19 23.47 -38.44 21.04
CA GLY A 19 24.83 -37.88 20.88
C GLY A 19 24.97 -36.76 19.83
N GLY A 20 23.88 -36.38 19.14
CA GLY A 20 23.86 -35.30 18.16
C GLY A 20 23.64 -33.91 18.79
N ALA A 21 23.64 -32.87 17.96
CA ALA A 21 23.35 -31.51 18.39
C ALA A 21 21.87 -31.33 18.83
N LEU A 22 21.62 -30.38 19.73
CA LEU A 22 20.29 -30.06 20.22
C LEU A 22 19.41 -29.47 19.11
N LYS A 23 18.12 -29.86 19.04
CA LYS A 23 17.18 -29.34 18.02
C LYS A 23 17.12 -27.80 17.93
N PRO A 24 17.07 -27.04 19.05
CA PRO A 24 17.04 -25.59 18.95
C PRO A 24 18.29 -25.02 18.28
N LEU A 25 19.46 -25.59 18.57
CA LEU A 25 20.73 -25.15 18.01
C LEU A 25 20.81 -25.46 16.51
N LYS A 26 20.42 -26.68 16.12
CA LYS A 26 20.30 -27.05 14.71
C LYS A 26 19.34 -26.13 13.96
N LYS A 27 18.22 -25.74 14.57
CA LYS A 27 17.24 -24.83 13.97
C LYS A 27 17.82 -23.43 13.81
N LEU A 28 18.55 -22.93 14.79
CA LEU A 28 19.17 -21.61 14.73
C LEU A 28 20.22 -21.52 13.61
N VAL A 29 21.09 -22.53 13.48
CA VAL A 29 22.06 -22.59 12.36
C VAL A 29 21.35 -22.67 11.02
N LEU A 30 20.29 -23.50 10.90
CA LEU A 30 19.51 -23.60 9.67
C LEU A 30 18.83 -22.27 9.30
N LEU A 31 18.32 -21.53 10.27
CA LEU A 31 17.76 -20.19 10.07
C LEU A 31 18.83 -19.20 9.61
N SER A 32 20.01 -19.22 10.20
CA SER A 32 21.13 -18.36 9.80
C SER A 32 21.61 -18.63 8.35
N LEU A 33 21.55 -19.90 7.91
CA LEU A 33 21.78 -20.28 6.51
C LEU A 33 20.65 -19.76 5.59
N ALA A 34 19.39 -19.95 6.00
CA ALA A 34 18.21 -19.58 5.22
C ALA A 34 18.07 -18.07 5.01
N ASP A 35 18.40 -17.27 6.03
CA ASP A 35 18.43 -15.81 5.96
C ASP A 35 19.33 -15.32 4.81
N ARG A 36 20.43 -16.03 4.58
CA ARG A 36 21.43 -15.72 3.54
C ARG A 36 21.23 -16.45 2.23
N ALA A 37 20.18 -17.26 2.11
CA ALA A 37 19.86 -17.92 0.85
C ALA A 37 19.41 -16.89 -0.18
N GLY A 38 19.94 -17.02 -1.40
CA GLY A 38 19.48 -16.28 -2.57
C GLY A 38 18.19 -16.85 -3.17
N GLU A 39 17.80 -16.34 -4.32
CA GLU A 39 16.65 -16.85 -5.10
C GLU A 39 16.84 -18.29 -5.56
N THR A 40 18.09 -18.70 -5.81
CA THR A 40 18.48 -20.07 -6.18
C THR A 40 18.51 -21.02 -4.98
N HIS A 41 18.13 -20.55 -3.79
CA HIS A 41 18.22 -21.30 -2.53
C HIS A 41 19.66 -21.72 -2.16
N GLU A 42 20.67 -21.12 -2.79
CA GLU A 42 22.08 -21.26 -2.43
C GLU A 42 22.48 -20.21 -1.39
N CYS A 43 23.34 -20.59 -0.45
CA CYS A 43 23.93 -19.70 0.56
C CYS A 43 25.42 -20.04 0.75
N TYR A 44 26.24 -19.04 1.10
CA TYR A 44 27.68 -19.23 1.31
C TYR A 44 28.22 -18.43 2.49
N PRO A 45 27.62 -18.52 3.70
CA PRO A 45 28.19 -17.87 4.86
C PRO A 45 29.50 -18.55 5.27
N SER A 46 30.46 -17.74 5.73
CA SER A 46 31.68 -18.27 6.34
C SER A 46 31.34 -18.91 7.70
N ILE A 47 32.16 -19.87 8.15
CA ILE A 47 31.98 -20.47 9.48
C ILE A 47 32.10 -19.41 10.58
N ALA A 48 33.01 -18.44 10.44
CA ALA A 48 33.15 -17.33 11.38
C ALA A 48 31.86 -16.52 11.47
N ARG A 49 31.17 -16.32 10.34
CA ARG A 49 29.90 -15.61 10.33
C ARG A 49 28.78 -16.38 11.04
N LEU A 50 28.69 -17.69 10.81
CA LEU A 50 27.72 -18.54 11.51
C LEU A 50 27.97 -18.58 13.02
N VAL A 51 29.25 -18.61 13.43
CA VAL A 51 29.64 -18.50 14.85
C VAL A 51 29.14 -17.19 15.44
N GLU A 52 29.33 -16.07 14.75
CA GLU A 52 28.86 -14.76 15.19
C GLU A 52 27.33 -14.70 15.32
N ASP A 53 26.59 -15.19 14.32
CA ASP A 53 25.11 -15.12 14.33
C ASP A 53 24.46 -16.00 15.40
N THR A 54 25.10 -17.12 15.72
CA THR A 54 24.53 -18.13 16.60
C THR A 54 25.13 -18.14 18.00
N GLU A 55 26.20 -17.37 18.21
CA GLU A 55 26.99 -17.32 19.43
C GLU A 55 27.48 -18.71 19.90
N MET A 56 27.70 -19.63 18.96
CA MET A 56 28.13 -21.00 19.24
C MET A 56 29.60 -21.22 18.96
N ASP A 57 30.21 -22.16 19.67
CA ASP A 57 31.56 -22.62 19.35
C ASP A 57 31.68 -23.12 17.90
N ARG A 58 32.81 -22.80 17.27
CA ARG A 58 33.12 -23.19 15.88
C ARG A 58 32.95 -24.69 15.62
N LYS A 59 33.38 -25.54 16.57
CA LYS A 59 33.25 -27.00 16.46
C LYS A 59 31.79 -27.45 16.47
N THR A 60 30.95 -26.78 17.27
CA THR A 60 29.51 -27.04 17.36
C THR A 60 28.80 -26.64 16.07
N VAL A 61 29.12 -25.47 15.51
CA VAL A 61 28.59 -25.04 14.21
C VAL A 61 28.93 -26.04 13.11
N LEU A 62 30.19 -26.49 13.02
CA LEU A 62 30.61 -27.48 12.04
C LEU A 62 29.86 -28.81 12.19
N LYS A 63 29.78 -29.33 13.43
CA LYS A 63 29.02 -30.55 13.73
C LYS A 63 27.56 -30.42 13.30
N ILE A 64 26.92 -29.28 13.57
CA ILE A 64 25.53 -29.03 13.18
C ILE A 64 25.39 -29.02 11.65
N ILE A 65 26.31 -28.37 10.92
CA ILE A 65 26.30 -28.37 9.45
C ILE A 65 26.39 -29.80 8.91
N ASP A 66 27.29 -30.61 9.43
CA ASP A 66 27.43 -32.01 9.02
C ASP A 66 26.13 -32.79 9.27
N GLU A 67 25.52 -32.63 10.45
CA GLU A 67 24.23 -33.26 10.77
C GLU A 67 23.09 -32.75 9.87
N LEU A 68 23.09 -31.47 9.46
CA LEU A 68 22.08 -30.92 8.54
C LEU A 68 22.24 -31.47 7.11
N ILE A 69 23.47 -31.78 6.69
CA ILE A 69 23.76 -32.46 5.42
C ILE A 69 23.27 -33.90 5.50
N GLU A 70 23.61 -34.63 6.55
CA GLU A 70 23.15 -36.00 6.79
C GLU A 70 21.61 -36.09 6.84
N ASP A 71 20.97 -35.12 7.49
CA ASP A 71 19.51 -35.06 7.62
C ASP A 71 18.82 -34.65 6.30
N GLY A 72 19.58 -34.30 5.26
CA GLY A 72 19.05 -33.93 3.95
C GLY A 72 18.38 -32.55 3.91
N PHE A 73 18.75 -31.63 4.81
CA PHE A 73 18.23 -30.26 4.78
C PHE A 73 19.07 -29.34 3.90
N ILE A 74 20.37 -29.62 3.77
CA ILE A 74 21.30 -28.86 2.94
C ILE A 74 22.27 -29.79 2.19
N ILE A 75 22.82 -29.34 1.06
CA ILE A 75 23.89 -30.04 0.32
C ILE A 75 25.08 -29.09 0.08
N ASP A 76 26.31 -29.56 0.30
CA ASP A 76 27.50 -28.88 -0.22
C ASP A 76 27.54 -29.03 -1.75
N THR A 77 27.38 -27.92 -2.46
CA THR A 77 27.35 -27.92 -3.94
C THR A 77 28.71 -28.20 -4.58
N GLY A 78 29.79 -28.25 -3.78
CA GLY A 78 31.16 -28.34 -4.26
C GLY A 78 31.75 -27.01 -4.73
N LYS A 79 30.91 -26.00 -4.99
CA LYS A 79 31.37 -24.65 -5.34
C LYS A 79 32.00 -23.95 -4.14
N ARG A 80 32.93 -23.03 -4.41
CA ARG A 80 33.59 -22.21 -3.39
C ARG A 80 33.53 -20.74 -3.77
N GLU A 81 33.15 -19.90 -2.81
CA GLU A 81 32.98 -18.46 -3.00
C GLU A 81 33.87 -17.61 -2.09
N GLY A 82 33.86 -16.30 -2.35
CA GLY A 82 34.65 -15.29 -1.66
C GLY A 82 36.03 -15.02 -2.29
N ARG A 83 36.71 -13.98 -1.79
CA ARG A 83 38.01 -13.50 -2.33
C ARG A 83 39.09 -14.60 -2.36
N THR A 84 39.10 -15.47 -1.35
CA THR A 84 40.07 -16.58 -1.24
C THR A 84 39.56 -17.89 -1.84
N LYS A 85 38.32 -17.94 -2.36
CA LYS A 85 37.66 -19.14 -2.89
C LYS A 85 37.69 -20.35 -1.94
N GLN A 86 37.51 -20.09 -0.65
CA GLN A 86 37.49 -21.11 0.41
C GLN A 86 36.11 -21.34 1.03
N VAL A 87 35.14 -20.44 0.83
CA VAL A 87 33.84 -20.53 1.51
C VAL A 87 32.93 -21.52 0.78
N LYS A 88 32.45 -22.54 1.48
CA LYS A 88 31.55 -23.56 0.91
C LYS A 88 30.20 -22.96 0.55
N VAL A 89 29.67 -23.31 -0.62
CA VAL A 89 28.33 -22.94 -1.04
C VAL A 89 27.38 -24.11 -0.77
N TYR A 90 26.35 -23.85 0.04
CA TYR A 90 25.33 -24.82 0.43
C TYR A 90 24.00 -24.52 -0.27
N LEU A 91 23.34 -25.56 -0.77
CA LEU A 91 21.98 -25.50 -1.32
C LEU A 91 20.97 -25.98 -0.27
N LEU A 92 19.90 -25.22 -0.03
CA LEU A 92 18.81 -25.59 0.87
C LEU A 92 17.79 -26.49 0.15
N ILE A 93 17.53 -27.69 0.68
CA ILE A 93 16.65 -28.66 0.03
C ILE A 93 15.20 -28.51 0.53
N GLY A 94 14.25 -28.43 -0.41
CA GLY A 94 12.83 -28.43 -0.09
C GLY A 94 12.24 -27.04 0.16
N VAL A 95 13.01 -25.98 -0.09
CA VAL A 95 12.48 -24.64 -0.26
C VAL A 95 11.65 -24.60 -1.54
N LYS A 96 10.38 -24.21 -1.43
CA LYS A 96 9.50 -24.00 -2.60
C LYS A 96 9.49 -22.50 -2.90
N GLY A 97 10.20 -22.09 -3.94
CA GLY A 97 10.16 -20.70 -4.40
C GLY A 97 8.84 -20.38 -5.10
N ARG A 98 8.48 -19.10 -5.16
CA ARG A 98 7.32 -18.61 -5.93
C ARG A 98 7.48 -18.77 -7.45
N GLU A 99 8.73 -18.89 -7.91
CA GLU A 99 9.12 -18.99 -9.33
C GLU A 99 9.14 -20.43 -9.87
N THR A 100 9.00 -21.45 -9.02
CA THR A 100 9.22 -22.85 -9.45
C THR A 100 7.93 -23.55 -9.86
N ALA A 101 7.63 -23.51 -11.16
CA ALA A 101 7.10 -24.68 -11.84
C ALA A 101 8.08 -25.86 -11.65
N PRO A 102 7.61 -27.12 -11.58
CA PRO A 102 8.43 -28.25 -11.15
C PRO A 102 9.39 -28.67 -12.27
N THR A 103 10.62 -28.14 -12.26
CA THR A 103 11.68 -28.61 -13.16
C THR A 103 12.63 -29.55 -12.42
N THR A 104 12.39 -30.83 -12.70
CA THR A 104 13.35 -31.94 -12.78
C THR A 104 14.25 -32.22 -11.58
N VAL A 105 13.81 -33.24 -10.85
CA VAL A 105 14.64 -34.14 -10.06
C VAL A 105 15.77 -34.71 -10.92
N HIS A 106 17.01 -34.35 -10.61
CA HIS A 106 18.17 -35.13 -11.03
C HIS A 106 18.35 -36.30 -10.05
N PHE A 107 17.61 -37.39 -10.28
CA PHE A 107 18.00 -38.68 -9.76
C PHE A 107 19.12 -39.23 -10.64
N LYS A 108 20.30 -39.45 -10.04
CA LYS A 108 21.31 -40.30 -10.66
C LYS A 108 20.80 -41.73 -10.69
N ALA A 109 20.87 -42.32 -11.88
CA ALA A 109 20.56 -43.71 -12.16
C ALA A 109 21.48 -44.67 -11.38
N GLY A 110 20.87 -45.76 -10.92
CA GLY A 110 21.51 -46.96 -10.39
C GLY A 110 20.44 -48.02 -10.27
N ASN A 111 20.42 -48.95 -11.23
CA ASN A 111 19.47 -50.05 -11.35
C ASN A 111 19.54 -50.99 -10.14
N ASP A 112 18.40 -51.57 -9.76
CA ASP A 112 18.28 -53.03 -9.60
C ASP A 112 16.78 -53.40 -9.63
N ASP A 113 16.47 -54.35 -10.51
CA ASP A 113 15.17 -54.97 -10.70
C ASP A 113 14.67 -55.65 -9.42
N LEU A 114 13.35 -55.76 -9.25
CA LEU A 114 12.61 -57.00 -8.95
C LEU A 114 11.12 -56.73 -8.63
N ASN A 115 10.27 -57.17 -9.57
CA ASN A 115 8.89 -57.69 -9.50
C ASN A 115 7.82 -57.17 -8.50
N SER A 116 6.65 -56.85 -9.09
CA SER A 116 5.27 -56.78 -8.55
C SER A 116 4.77 -58.15 -8.00
N PRO A 117 3.56 -58.34 -7.37
CA PRO A 117 2.32 -57.57 -7.60
C PRO A 117 1.38 -57.26 -6.40
N ASN A 118 0.41 -56.42 -6.75
CA ASN A 118 -0.81 -55.96 -6.08
C ASN A 118 -1.70 -57.03 -5.42
N SER A 119 -2.38 -56.63 -4.34
CA SER A 119 -3.83 -56.79 -4.01
C SER A 119 -4.01 -56.47 -2.52
N GLY A 120 -4.98 -55.70 -2.00
CA GLY A 120 -6.15 -55.00 -2.52
C GLY A 120 -6.93 -54.40 -1.33
N THR A 121 -8.01 -53.67 -1.65
CA THR A 121 -9.16 -53.32 -0.79
C THR A 121 -9.17 -51.92 -0.12
N VAL A 122 -9.94 -51.03 -0.76
CA VAL A 122 -10.70 -49.87 -0.25
C VAL A 122 -12.18 -50.23 -0.56
N PRO A 123 -13.26 -49.75 0.11
CA PRO A 123 -13.48 -48.53 0.92
C PRO A 123 -14.16 -48.82 2.29
N THR A 124 -14.38 -47.86 3.20
CA THR A 124 -15.61 -47.04 3.24
C THR A 124 -15.55 -46.03 4.39
N THR A 125 -15.94 -44.80 4.06
CA THR A 125 -16.57 -43.72 4.85
C THR A 125 -17.13 -44.13 6.21
N GLU A 126 -16.85 -43.35 7.28
CA GLU A 126 -17.89 -42.85 8.20
C GLU A 126 -17.36 -41.85 9.27
N GLN A 127 -18.13 -40.77 9.38
CA GLN A 127 -18.53 -40.04 10.60
C GLN A 127 -17.49 -39.21 11.38
N PHE A 128 -17.55 -37.91 11.10
CA PHE A 128 -17.31 -36.85 12.09
C PHE A 128 -18.26 -37.02 13.29
N GLN A 129 -17.73 -37.38 14.45
CA GLN A 129 -18.46 -37.25 15.71
C GLN A 129 -18.26 -35.85 16.29
N GLN A 130 -19.35 -35.10 16.35
CA GLN A 130 -19.51 -33.93 17.21
C GLN A 130 -19.36 -34.37 18.68
N PHE A 131 -18.33 -33.88 19.36
CA PHE A 131 -18.28 -33.99 20.82
C PHE A 131 -19.01 -32.80 21.44
N HIS A 132 -20.04 -33.14 22.19
CA HIS A 132 -20.84 -32.30 23.06
C HIS A 132 -19.99 -31.72 24.19
N GLU A 133 -20.20 -30.44 24.48
CA GLU A 133 -19.53 -29.68 25.54
C GLU A 133 -19.51 -30.46 26.86
N ARG A 134 -18.30 -30.72 27.36
CA ARG A 134 -18.08 -30.98 28.78
C ARG A 134 -17.03 -29.99 29.27
N VAL A 135 -17.49 -29.07 30.10
CA VAL A 135 -16.69 -28.05 30.77
C VAL A 135 -15.67 -28.74 31.69
N PRO A 136 -14.36 -28.60 31.46
CA PRO A 136 -13.36 -29.02 32.42
C PRO A 136 -13.18 -27.91 33.47
N THR A 137 -13.29 -28.26 34.75
CA THR A 137 -12.88 -27.39 35.87
C THR A 137 -11.36 -27.21 35.82
N ILE A 138 -10.92 -25.98 35.51
CA ILE A 138 -9.49 -25.63 35.35
C ILE A 138 -8.93 -25.16 36.70
N PRO A 139 -7.80 -25.70 37.20
CA PRO A 139 -7.07 -25.11 38.31
C PRO A 139 -6.50 -23.72 37.91
N LEU A 140 -6.69 -22.76 38.81
CA LEU A 140 -6.35 -21.34 38.66
C LEU A 140 -4.83 -21.12 38.71
N ASN A 141 -4.07 -21.48 37.65
CA ASN A 141 -2.81 -20.84 37.22
C ASN A 141 -1.99 -21.75 36.30
N SER A 142 -2.20 -21.61 34.99
CA SER A 142 -1.15 -21.71 33.97
C SER A 142 -1.73 -21.32 32.60
N PRO A 143 -1.13 -20.37 31.85
CA PRO A 143 -1.56 -20.07 30.50
C PRO A 143 -1.09 -21.19 29.57
N ASN A 144 -1.95 -22.18 29.30
CA ASN A 144 -1.56 -23.38 28.54
C ASN A 144 -1.41 -23.15 27.02
N VAL A 145 -1.69 -21.94 26.52
CA VAL A 145 -1.27 -21.47 25.19
C VAL A 145 -1.14 -19.95 25.29
N GLY A 146 -0.01 -19.46 25.80
CA GLY A 146 0.38 -18.07 25.55
C GLY A 146 0.30 -17.87 24.03
N THR A 147 -0.60 -16.99 23.61
CA THR A 147 -1.04 -16.77 22.24
C THR A 147 0.11 -16.97 21.25
N ARG A 148 0.19 -18.17 20.64
CA ARG A 148 0.79 -18.26 19.31
C ARG A 148 0.00 -17.26 18.51
N ASN A 149 0.63 -16.17 18.05
CA ASN A 149 0.06 -15.36 16.99
C ASN A 149 -0.23 -16.34 15.84
N LEU A 150 -1.47 -16.84 15.79
CA LEU A 150 -1.92 -17.80 14.82
C LEU A 150 -1.68 -17.17 13.46
N SER A 151 -1.19 -17.95 12.50
CA SER A 151 -1.01 -17.53 11.11
C SER A 151 -2.30 -17.08 10.42
N LYS A 152 -3.45 -17.12 11.12
CA LYS A 152 -4.71 -16.47 10.73
C LYS A 152 -4.69 -14.94 10.86
N ASN A 153 -3.66 -14.35 11.47
CA ASN A 153 -3.38 -12.91 11.41
C ASN A 153 -2.45 -12.52 10.25
N LEU A 154 -2.27 -13.38 9.25
CA LEU A 154 -1.84 -12.91 7.94
C LEU A 154 -3.10 -12.43 7.21
N SER A 155 -3.55 -11.21 7.53
CA SER A 155 -4.23 -10.39 6.52
C SER A 155 -3.24 -10.23 5.36
N GLU A 156 -3.76 -10.07 4.15
CA GLU A 156 -3.00 -9.85 2.90
C GLU A 156 -2.04 -8.63 2.95
N GLU A 157 -1.98 -7.92 4.08
CA GLU A 157 -1.16 -6.73 4.35
C GLU A 157 0.32 -7.03 4.65
N SER A 158 0.70 -8.29 4.93
CA SER A 158 2.07 -8.62 5.40
C SER A 158 3.17 -8.67 4.32
N ILE A 159 2.94 -8.13 3.12
CA ILE A 159 3.98 -8.01 2.09
C ILE A 159 4.84 -6.74 2.26
N ASN A 160 4.46 -5.76 3.09
CA ASN A 160 5.28 -4.56 3.27
C ASN A 160 6.08 -4.55 4.58
N ASN A 161 7.39 -4.67 4.43
CA ASN A 161 8.37 -4.39 5.47
C ASN A 161 8.14 -2.97 6.05
N LYS A 162 7.82 -2.89 7.35
CA LYS A 162 8.06 -1.70 8.21
C LYS A 162 7.44 -0.36 7.76
N THR A 163 6.25 -0.37 7.16
CA THR A 163 5.45 0.87 7.04
C THR A 163 4.65 1.07 8.33
N TRP A 164 4.87 2.20 9.02
CA TRP A 164 4.05 2.65 10.16
C TRP A 164 2.53 2.67 9.82
N LEU A 165 2.21 2.72 8.53
CA LEU A 165 0.86 2.78 7.98
C LEU A 165 0.14 1.43 8.04
N SER A 166 -0.90 1.35 8.87
CA SER A 166 -1.88 0.26 8.87
C SER A 166 -3.20 0.79 8.32
N LEU A 167 -3.64 0.27 7.18
CA LEU A 167 -4.88 0.73 6.53
C LEU A 167 -6.11 0.52 7.42
N LYS A 168 -6.13 -0.56 8.21
CA LYS A 168 -7.20 -0.81 9.17
C LYS A 168 -7.28 0.26 10.25
N LYS A 169 -6.15 0.62 10.87
CA LYS A 169 -6.10 1.67 11.91
C LYS A 169 -6.44 3.04 11.32
N LEU A 170 -5.85 3.37 10.17
CA LEU A 170 -6.13 4.60 9.45
C LEU A 170 -7.62 4.71 9.08
N GLY A 171 -8.23 3.62 8.61
CA GLY A 171 -9.65 3.59 8.28
C GLY A 171 -10.54 3.85 9.49
N GLN A 172 -10.17 3.32 10.67
CA GLN A 172 -10.87 3.63 11.92
C GLN A 172 -10.78 5.11 12.27
N GLU A 173 -9.59 5.71 12.20
CA GLU A 173 -9.41 7.16 12.45
C GLU A 173 -10.22 8.02 11.47
N ILE A 174 -10.22 7.67 10.17
CA ILE A 174 -11.01 8.38 9.16
C ILE A 174 -12.51 8.26 9.45
N LEU A 175 -12.99 7.08 9.85
CA LEU A 175 -14.40 6.87 10.19
C LEU A 175 -14.82 7.52 11.53
N LEU A 176 -13.87 7.81 12.42
CA LEU A 176 -14.13 8.60 13.62
C LEU A 176 -14.26 10.09 13.30
N ALA A 177 -13.49 10.58 12.32
CA ALA A 177 -13.45 12.00 11.94
C ALA A 177 -14.41 12.35 10.77
N SER A 178 -14.87 11.37 9.99
CA SER A 178 -15.68 11.54 8.77
C SER A 178 -16.66 10.38 8.59
N ASP A 179 -17.46 10.45 7.52
CA ASP A 179 -18.44 9.45 7.11
C ASP A 179 -17.88 8.32 6.21
N GLN A 180 -18.67 7.25 6.05
CA GLN A 180 -18.31 6.05 5.27
C GLN A 180 -18.06 6.35 3.79
N GLU A 181 -18.75 7.33 3.19
CA GLU A 181 -18.59 7.69 1.78
C GLU A 181 -17.20 8.29 1.55
N THR A 182 -16.77 9.19 2.43
CA THR A 182 -15.43 9.78 2.40
C THR A 182 -14.35 8.71 2.54
N TYR A 183 -14.53 7.72 3.41
CA TYR A 183 -13.58 6.61 3.55
C TYR A 183 -13.45 5.80 2.25
N GLU A 184 -14.56 5.42 1.61
CA GLU A 184 -14.51 4.65 0.35
C GLU A 184 -13.93 5.48 -0.81
N LEU A 185 -14.16 6.80 -0.84
CA LEU A 185 -13.51 7.71 -1.80
C LEU A 185 -12.00 7.72 -1.63
N ILE A 186 -11.51 7.88 -0.40
CA ILE A 186 -10.08 7.90 -0.08
C ILE A 186 -9.43 6.56 -0.40
N LYS A 187 -10.08 5.45 -0.03
CA LYS A 187 -9.59 4.09 -0.26
C LYS A 187 -9.40 3.75 -1.74
N ASN A 188 -10.24 4.31 -2.61
CA ASN A 188 -10.16 4.11 -4.06
C ASN A 188 -9.48 5.28 -4.80
N ALA A 189 -8.89 6.24 -4.08
CA ALA A 189 -8.32 7.42 -4.67
C ALA A 189 -6.98 7.15 -5.38
N ASN A 190 -6.85 7.61 -6.63
CA ASN A 190 -5.59 7.58 -7.38
C ASN A 190 -4.51 8.54 -6.84
N TRP A 191 -4.89 9.47 -5.96
CA TRP A 191 -3.99 10.46 -5.36
C TRP A 191 -3.49 10.05 -3.97
N PHE A 192 -3.97 8.92 -3.41
CA PHE A 192 -3.63 8.46 -2.06
C PHE A 192 -2.12 8.35 -1.85
N ASP A 193 -1.41 7.62 -2.73
CA ASP A 193 0.04 7.40 -2.62
C ASP A 193 0.85 8.70 -2.66
N ARG A 194 0.35 9.70 -3.41
CA ARG A 194 0.98 11.02 -3.51
C ARG A 194 0.91 11.75 -2.17
N GLU A 195 -0.26 11.72 -1.53
CA GLU A 195 -0.46 12.39 -0.24
C GLU A 195 0.24 11.64 0.89
N LEU A 196 0.29 10.30 0.84
CA LEU A 196 1.10 9.50 1.75
C LEU A 196 2.57 9.93 1.73
N ARG A 197 3.18 9.98 0.54
CA ARG A 197 4.58 10.42 0.41
C ARG A 197 4.80 11.85 0.91
N ALA A 198 3.85 12.76 0.63
CA ALA A 198 3.94 14.15 1.08
C ALA A 198 3.90 14.24 2.62
N PHE A 199 3.01 13.47 3.24
CA PHE A 199 2.88 13.39 4.68
C PHE A 199 4.15 12.83 5.35
N GLU A 200 4.72 11.76 4.80
CA GLU A 200 5.96 11.16 5.32
C GLU A 200 7.13 12.13 5.25
N LEU A 201 7.29 12.84 4.12
CA LEU A 201 8.34 13.86 3.97
C LEU A 201 8.17 15.02 4.95
N TYR A 202 6.93 15.45 5.18
CA TYR A 202 6.63 16.55 6.11
C TYR A 202 6.92 16.19 7.57
N ASN A 203 6.79 14.91 7.93
CA ASN A 203 6.96 14.42 9.30
C ASN A 203 8.27 13.67 9.55
N ALA A 204 9.12 13.50 8.53
CA ALA A 204 10.38 12.75 8.62
C ALA A 204 11.31 13.21 9.76
N ALA A 205 11.32 14.51 10.08
CA ALA A 205 12.14 15.08 11.14
C ALA A 205 11.47 15.10 12.53
N LYS A 206 10.17 14.77 12.62
CA LYS A 206 9.36 15.01 13.83
C LYS A 206 9.31 13.83 14.80
N ASN A 207 9.88 12.67 14.45
CA ASN A 207 9.94 11.47 15.30
C ASN A 207 8.60 11.13 15.99
N LEU A 208 7.50 11.18 15.23
CA LEU A 208 6.16 10.83 15.71
C LEU A 208 6.02 9.31 15.87
N CYS A 209 5.26 8.87 16.88
CA CYS A 209 4.90 7.45 17.03
C CYS A 209 3.79 7.05 16.04
N ASP A 210 3.67 5.75 15.79
CA ASP A 210 2.73 5.21 14.81
C ASP A 210 1.28 5.66 15.03
N GLU A 211 0.80 5.70 16.29
CA GLU A 211 -0.57 6.13 16.62
C GLU A 211 -0.84 7.58 16.24
N LEU A 212 0.10 8.49 16.55
CA LEU A 212 -0.01 9.89 16.15
C LEU A 212 0.13 10.05 14.63
N MET A 213 0.92 9.21 13.98
CA MET A 213 1.03 9.19 12.53
C MET A 213 -0.31 8.79 11.89
N HIS A 214 -1.04 7.80 12.42
CA HIS A 214 -2.40 7.46 11.92
C HIS A 214 -3.38 8.60 12.12
N TYR A 215 -3.41 9.19 13.32
CA TYR A 215 -4.28 10.32 13.66
C TYR A 215 -4.07 11.52 12.72
N HIS A 216 -2.82 11.99 12.60
CA HIS A 216 -2.51 13.15 11.75
C HIS A 216 -2.69 12.87 10.26
N PHE A 217 -2.46 11.62 9.83
CA PHE A 217 -2.64 11.28 8.43
C PHE A 217 -4.12 11.18 8.04
N ALA A 218 -5.00 10.74 8.95
CA ALA A 218 -6.45 10.77 8.73
C ALA A 218 -6.93 12.21 8.44
N ASP A 219 -6.55 13.17 9.29
CA ASP A 219 -6.86 14.59 9.08
C ASP A 219 -6.27 15.12 7.76
N TRP A 220 -5.05 14.72 7.43
CA TRP A 220 -4.41 15.09 6.16
C TRP A 220 -5.22 14.61 4.96
N LEU A 221 -5.68 13.36 4.99
CA LEU A 221 -6.44 12.75 3.89
C LEU A 221 -7.84 13.34 3.75
N ILE A 222 -8.52 13.65 4.87
CA ILE A 222 -9.84 14.31 4.83
C ILE A 222 -9.71 15.69 4.16
N ASN A 223 -8.70 16.47 4.55
CA ASN A 223 -8.42 17.76 3.91
C ASN A 223 -8.02 17.62 2.43
N ALA A 224 -7.24 16.59 2.10
CA ALA A 224 -6.89 16.29 0.72
C ALA A 224 -8.13 15.93 -0.11
N CYS A 225 -9.08 15.17 0.45
CA CYS A 225 -10.32 14.79 -0.23
C CYS A 225 -11.09 16.04 -0.69
N ALA A 226 -11.31 17.01 0.19
CA ALA A 226 -11.98 18.28 -0.15
C ALA A 226 -11.22 19.06 -1.25
N LYS A 227 -9.88 19.06 -1.20
CA LYS A 227 -9.02 19.69 -2.22
C LYS A 227 -9.13 19.00 -3.59
N TYR A 228 -9.23 17.68 -3.66
CA TYR A 228 -9.36 16.98 -4.94
C TYR A 228 -10.79 17.04 -5.48
N GLN A 229 -11.81 16.99 -4.63
CA GLN A 229 -13.21 17.19 -5.04
C GLN A 229 -13.43 18.58 -5.66
N SER A 230 -12.91 19.65 -5.05
CA SER A 230 -12.99 21.01 -5.62
C SER A 230 -12.26 21.12 -6.97
N ARG A 231 -11.12 20.41 -7.13
CA ARG A 231 -10.42 20.31 -8.43
C ARG A 231 -11.22 19.56 -9.47
N GLU A 232 -11.90 18.48 -9.11
CA GLU A 232 -12.77 17.75 -10.04
C GLU A 232 -14.01 18.55 -10.45
N GLN A 233 -14.62 19.29 -9.53
CA GLN A 233 -15.70 20.23 -9.84
C GLN A 233 -15.21 21.32 -10.81
N SER A 234 -14.03 21.89 -10.56
CA SER A 234 -13.45 22.89 -11.46
C SER A 234 -13.07 22.31 -12.83
N LYS A 235 -12.64 21.03 -12.91
CA LYS A 235 -12.44 20.32 -14.17
C LYS A 235 -13.76 20.06 -14.90
N LYS A 236 -14.83 19.65 -14.21
CA LYS A 236 -16.16 19.50 -14.83
C LYS A 236 -16.69 20.82 -15.38
N ILE A 237 -16.44 21.94 -14.70
CA ILE A 237 -16.77 23.29 -15.17
C ILE A 237 -15.86 23.73 -16.34
N GLY A 238 -14.60 23.30 -16.37
CA GLY A 238 -13.64 23.61 -17.45
C GLY A 238 -13.76 22.71 -18.70
N SER A 239 -14.31 21.50 -18.56
CA SER A 239 -14.54 20.55 -19.65
C SER A 239 -15.86 20.78 -20.40
N GLN A 240 -16.71 21.71 -19.94
CA GLN A 240 -17.74 22.29 -20.80
C GLN A 240 -17.09 23.31 -21.76
N VAL A 241 -16.26 22.80 -22.68
CA VAL A 241 -16.09 23.45 -23.97
C VAL A 241 -17.45 23.36 -24.66
N ARG A 242 -18.16 24.48 -24.59
CA ARG A 242 -19.47 24.76 -25.17
C ARG A 242 -19.49 24.36 -26.65
N VAL A 243 -20.23 23.30 -26.97
CA VAL A 243 -20.86 23.14 -28.29
C VAL A 243 -21.84 24.31 -28.43
N PRO A 244 -21.80 25.09 -29.53
CA PRO A 244 -22.71 26.22 -29.68
C PRO A 244 -24.10 25.68 -29.99
N GLN A 245 -24.98 25.72 -28.99
CA GLN A 245 -26.42 25.65 -29.21
C GLN A 245 -27.06 26.93 -28.69
N GLY A 246 -27.68 27.62 -29.65
CA GLY A 246 -28.85 28.47 -29.56
C GLY A 246 -29.11 29.27 -28.28
N GLU A 247 -29.05 30.59 -28.45
CA GLU A 247 -30.09 31.52 -27.99
C GLU A 247 -30.42 31.53 -26.49
N SER A 248 -29.60 32.27 -25.75
CA SER A 248 -30.16 33.32 -24.87
C SER A 248 -29.17 34.48 -24.81
N ASN A 249 -29.67 35.70 -24.95
CA ASN A 249 -28.92 36.95 -24.86
C ASN A 249 -28.37 37.23 -23.44
N ALA A 250 -28.21 36.21 -22.60
CA ALA A 250 -27.84 36.34 -21.20
C ALA A 250 -26.33 36.19 -21.00
N LEU A 251 -25.71 37.21 -20.39
CA LEU A 251 -24.31 37.20 -19.97
C LEU A 251 -24.08 36.14 -18.87
N SER A 252 -23.02 35.34 -18.98
CA SER A 252 -22.58 34.45 -17.90
C SER A 252 -22.06 35.24 -16.69
N SER A 253 -22.18 34.72 -15.46
CA SER A 253 -21.73 35.39 -14.23
C SER A 253 -20.27 35.85 -14.27
N LYS A 254 -19.38 35.09 -14.93
CA LYS A 254 -17.97 35.49 -15.14
C LYS A 254 -17.84 36.66 -16.13
N GLN A 255 -18.67 36.69 -17.15
CA GLN A 255 -18.73 37.79 -18.12
C GLN A 255 -19.29 39.05 -17.44
N ILE A 256 -20.33 38.92 -16.62
CA ILE A 256 -20.92 40.01 -15.83
C ILE A 256 -19.85 40.67 -14.95
N TYR A 257 -19.08 39.89 -14.19
CA TYR A 257 -18.02 40.43 -13.34
C TYR A 257 -16.92 41.15 -14.16
N SER A 258 -16.49 40.54 -15.27
CA SER A 258 -15.47 41.12 -16.14
C SER A 258 -15.92 42.43 -16.79
N PHE A 259 -17.19 42.52 -17.22
CA PHE A 259 -17.76 43.74 -17.78
C PHE A 259 -18.02 44.79 -16.71
N ALA A 260 -18.44 44.39 -15.51
CA ALA A 260 -18.66 45.30 -14.40
C ALA A 260 -17.36 46.00 -13.97
N GLN A 261 -16.24 45.27 -13.95
CA GLN A 261 -14.92 45.83 -13.67
C GLN A 261 -14.44 46.78 -14.78
N LYS A 262 -14.75 46.49 -16.05
CA LYS A 262 -14.44 47.41 -17.15
C LYS A 262 -15.31 48.66 -17.13
N LEU A 263 -16.58 48.53 -16.79
CA LEU A 263 -17.52 49.65 -16.71
C LEU A 263 -17.25 50.57 -15.52
N SER A 264 -16.74 50.03 -14.39
CA SER A 264 -16.39 50.89 -13.24
C SER A 264 -15.25 51.86 -13.56
N VAL A 265 -14.35 51.48 -14.48
CA VAL A 265 -13.23 52.32 -14.93
C VAL A 265 -13.61 53.16 -16.17
N HIS A 266 -14.77 52.94 -16.78
CA HIS A 266 -15.19 53.67 -17.97
C HIS A 266 -15.59 55.12 -17.63
N PRO A 267 -14.92 56.16 -18.17
CA PRO A 267 -15.09 57.55 -17.72
C PRO A 267 -16.53 58.08 -17.78
N GLU A 268 -17.25 57.82 -18.88
CA GLU A 268 -18.64 58.28 -19.04
C GLU A 268 -19.62 57.51 -18.17
N PHE A 269 -19.31 56.24 -17.89
CA PHE A 269 -20.18 55.38 -17.10
C PHE A 269 -20.00 55.67 -15.60
N ALA A 270 -18.75 55.69 -15.15
CA ALA A 270 -18.40 56.06 -13.79
C ALA A 270 -18.90 57.47 -13.43
N SER A 271 -18.76 58.46 -14.33
CA SER A 271 -19.27 59.81 -14.06
C SER A 271 -20.79 59.87 -13.85
N LYS A 272 -21.55 58.93 -14.40
CA LYS A 272 -23.02 58.94 -14.36
C LYS A 272 -23.60 58.04 -13.27
N TYR A 273 -22.92 56.94 -12.99
CA TYR A 273 -23.42 55.90 -12.10
C TYR A 273 -22.63 55.79 -10.79
N ALA A 274 -21.47 56.42 -10.68
CA ALA A 274 -20.73 56.43 -9.43
C ALA A 274 -21.41 57.32 -8.37
N GLU A 275 -21.49 56.82 -7.14
CA GLU A 275 -21.93 57.57 -5.97
C GLU A 275 -20.71 58.05 -5.16
N GLY A 276 -20.80 59.25 -4.60
CA GLY A 276 -19.65 59.96 -4.04
C GLY A 276 -18.81 59.14 -3.06
N ASN A 277 -17.48 59.23 -3.23
CA ASN A 277 -16.43 58.56 -2.44
C ASN A 277 -16.41 57.01 -2.50
N GLU A 278 -17.10 56.37 -3.45
CA GLU A 278 -16.98 54.92 -3.66
C GLU A 278 -15.71 54.54 -4.45
N SER A 279 -15.11 53.40 -4.11
CA SER A 279 -13.95 52.87 -4.86
C SER A 279 -14.39 52.20 -6.16
N TYR A 280 -13.48 52.10 -7.13
CA TYR A 280 -13.74 51.40 -8.40
C TYR A 280 -14.18 49.93 -8.21
N GLU A 281 -13.71 49.27 -7.16
CA GLU A 281 -14.10 47.91 -6.82
C GLU A 281 -15.53 47.84 -6.25
N GLN A 282 -15.91 48.81 -5.42
CA GLN A 282 -17.27 48.92 -4.88
C GLN A 282 -18.29 49.21 -5.99
N LEU A 283 -17.95 50.13 -6.90
CA LEU A 283 -18.75 50.40 -8.09
C LEU A 283 -18.86 49.16 -8.98
N ALA A 284 -17.78 48.42 -9.21
CA ALA A 284 -17.80 47.18 -10.00
C ALA A 284 -18.73 46.12 -9.38
N ALA A 285 -18.68 45.91 -8.06
CA ALA A 285 -19.58 44.97 -7.40
C ALA A 285 -21.05 45.37 -7.57
N ARG A 286 -21.37 46.66 -7.45
CA ARG A 286 -22.72 47.20 -7.63
C ARG A 286 -23.21 47.09 -9.08
N ILE A 287 -22.32 47.32 -10.04
CA ILE A 287 -22.59 47.11 -11.48
C ILE A 287 -22.84 45.62 -11.75
N ALA A 288 -22.06 44.71 -11.15
CA ALA A 288 -22.23 43.27 -11.35
C ALA A 288 -23.59 42.77 -10.86
N VAL A 289 -24.07 43.27 -9.71
CA VAL A 289 -25.42 42.96 -9.21
C VAL A 289 -26.49 43.48 -10.17
N LYS A 290 -26.37 44.72 -10.65
CA LYS A 290 -27.32 45.30 -11.61
C LYS A 290 -27.28 44.62 -12.98
N LEU A 291 -26.11 44.17 -13.43
CA LEU A 291 -25.94 43.41 -14.66
C LEU A 291 -26.45 41.96 -14.55
N ALA A 292 -26.85 41.48 -13.37
CA ALA A 292 -27.55 40.20 -13.27
C ALA A 292 -28.99 40.30 -13.79
N ASP A 293 -29.59 41.49 -13.77
CA ASP A 293 -30.95 41.72 -14.24
C ASP A 293 -30.99 41.97 -15.76
N PRO A 294 -31.78 41.20 -16.54
CA PRO A 294 -31.80 41.30 -18.01
C PRO A 294 -32.32 42.65 -18.52
N GLU A 295 -33.20 43.33 -17.78
CA GLU A 295 -33.70 44.67 -18.13
C GLU A 295 -32.61 45.75 -18.00
N GLN A 296 -31.78 45.65 -16.96
CA GLN A 296 -30.64 46.56 -16.76
C GLN A 296 -29.53 46.29 -17.76
N GLN A 297 -29.31 45.01 -18.15
CA GLN A 297 -28.40 44.67 -19.24
C GLN A 297 -28.80 45.40 -20.53
N GLN A 298 -30.08 45.36 -20.92
CA GLN A 298 -30.57 46.08 -22.10
C GLN A 298 -30.32 47.59 -22.01
N LYS A 299 -30.55 48.19 -20.83
CA LYS A 299 -30.30 49.62 -20.60
C LYS A 299 -28.82 50.00 -20.72
N TRP A 300 -27.91 49.11 -20.36
CA TRP A 300 -26.47 49.34 -20.37
C TRP A 300 -25.75 48.75 -21.59
N MET A 301 -26.49 48.12 -22.52
CA MET A 301 -25.99 47.63 -23.81
C MET A 301 -25.06 48.60 -24.55
N PRO A 302 -25.36 49.90 -24.71
CA PRO A 302 -24.45 50.80 -25.43
C PRO A 302 -23.08 50.90 -24.78
N TYR A 303 -23.00 50.91 -23.45
CA TYR A 303 -21.73 50.92 -22.72
C TYR A 303 -21.05 49.55 -22.75
N LEU A 304 -21.82 48.46 -22.70
CA LEU A 304 -21.30 47.10 -22.83
C LEU A 304 -20.61 46.91 -24.18
N ILE A 305 -21.17 47.43 -25.27
CA ILE A 305 -20.57 47.39 -26.61
C ILE A 305 -19.25 48.18 -26.62
N GLN A 306 -19.20 49.36 -26.00
CA GLN A 306 -17.98 50.17 -25.89
C GLN A 306 -16.84 49.43 -25.14
N VAL A 307 -17.18 48.63 -24.11
CA VAL A 307 -16.18 47.84 -23.36
C VAL A 307 -15.89 46.45 -23.96
N GLY A 308 -16.40 46.18 -25.17
CA GLY A 308 -16.07 45.01 -25.98
C GLY A 308 -17.09 43.87 -25.97
N PHE A 309 -18.35 44.11 -25.59
CA PHE A 309 -19.43 43.13 -25.74
C PHE A 309 -19.84 43.03 -27.22
N GLN A 310 -19.66 41.86 -27.82
CA GLN A 310 -20.12 41.59 -29.18
C GLN A 310 -21.48 40.88 -29.11
N GLN A 311 -22.53 41.62 -29.47
CA GLN A 311 -23.85 41.02 -29.71
C GLN A 311 -23.70 40.10 -30.93
N GLY A 312 -24.05 38.82 -30.80
CA GLY A 312 -24.00 37.88 -31.92
C GLY A 312 -24.78 38.47 -33.10
N LYS A 313 -24.15 38.59 -34.27
CA LYS A 313 -24.77 39.14 -35.48
C LYS A 313 -26.06 38.38 -35.79
N GLY A 314 -27.19 39.02 -35.53
CA GLY A 314 -28.52 38.45 -35.71
C GLY A 314 -29.63 39.46 -35.48
N ALA A 315 -29.50 40.68 -36.01
CA ALA A 315 -30.62 41.57 -36.29
C ALA A 315 -30.15 42.60 -37.32
N ALA A 316 -30.61 42.42 -38.55
CA ALA A 316 -30.48 43.43 -39.60
C ALA A 316 -31.64 44.43 -39.46
N VAL A 317 -31.27 45.71 -39.62
CA VAL A 317 -32.09 46.90 -39.91
C VAL A 317 -33.04 47.37 -38.80
#